data_AF-A0A7R9ZR41-F1
#
_entry.id   AF-A0A7R9ZR41-F1
#
_cell.length_a   1.000
_cell.length_b   1.000
_cell.length_c   1.000
_cell.angle_alpha   90.00
_cell.angle_beta   90.00
_cell.angle_gamma   90.00
#
_symmetry.space_group_name_H-M   'P 1'
#
loop_
_entity.id
_entity.type
_entity.pdbx_description
1 polymer ?
#
loop_
_entity_poly.entity_id
_entity_poly.type
_entity_poly.pdbx_seq_one_letter_code
_entity_poly.pdbx_strand_id
1 'polypeptide(L)'
;SKLLDDINDALDEKRKALNEPVLKEAGTGDTGKATKESFQSLFSASAPQLIPQPYVASWNRIMDALSTYTRSTKDTFGGWAIPVPAHVIVDALDVWLEEIEFDSAFSAGLGTSTDQLDEAESYSHPLPTYFKYEITAWAAPDDGMEGENTHSAFVGAPAEIKVIPQPLFLDGAVYAMNAATPDEAQKIYSDLRNSALFDDTLVTYRRCHGTGMGDDRCWLPDVASSYDSHYSIPDEAVSSTAINFKLYLELLRNGMHEHFFEALLSGGMPPFIDPELYGRAVLDPTSHVVMSDVGFSSLIGRGLSTPMHDKAVGSSDFLSLWVRMMVGPTMFFIQNNENDEGKHLEMQLRPTIPLWMFTRIGGDSDGDDDDSARPTSQALRATVQFSPSPLQATVGSGKAVHHIGFMLFSSIQVDYFNERGTDLKEAVPSRYRVILRDGTVFDVPTSTIRGELAAKIRRVTFIESIEAYYE
;
A
#
# COMPACT_ATOMS: atom_id res chain seq x y z
N SER A 1 -15.34 28.53 -2.77
CA SER A 1 -16.11 28.49 -4.02
C SER A 1 -15.19 28.79 -5.17
N LYS A 2 -14.82 30.06 -5.43
CA LYS A 2 -14.05 30.46 -6.62
C LYS A 2 -12.82 29.58 -6.96
N LEU A 3 -11.97 29.23 -5.98
CA LEU A 3 -10.84 28.33 -6.22
C LEU A 3 -11.27 26.96 -6.78
N LEU A 4 -12.32 26.36 -6.21
CA LEU A 4 -12.83 25.06 -6.65
C LEU A 4 -13.46 25.16 -8.03
N ASP A 5 -14.22 26.24 -8.27
CA ASP A 5 -14.85 26.51 -9.56
C ASP A 5 -13.78 26.69 -10.66
N ASP A 6 -12.75 27.51 -10.40
CA ASP A 6 -11.63 27.77 -11.33
C ASP A 6 -10.83 26.48 -11.65
N ILE A 7 -10.62 25.59 -10.66
CA ILE A 7 -9.94 24.30 -10.87
C ILE A 7 -10.81 23.36 -11.69
N ASN A 8 -12.08 23.21 -11.35
CA ASN A 8 -12.99 22.28 -12.05
C ASN A 8 -13.19 22.70 -13.51
N ASP A 9 -13.34 24.01 -13.79
CA ASP A 9 -13.44 24.54 -15.15
C ASP A 9 -12.18 24.22 -15.97
N ALA A 10 -10.99 24.33 -15.36
CA ALA A 10 -9.73 23.97 -16.02
C ALA A 10 -9.65 22.48 -16.38
N LEU A 11 -10.09 21.60 -15.47
CA LEU A 11 -10.12 20.15 -15.70
C LEU A 11 -11.17 19.76 -16.76
N ASP A 12 -12.35 20.38 -16.74
CA ASP A 12 -13.40 20.18 -17.73
C ASP A 12 -12.97 20.59 -19.13
N GLU A 13 -12.32 21.74 -19.27
CA GLU A 13 -11.80 22.20 -20.55
C GLU A 13 -10.71 21.28 -21.09
N LYS A 14 -9.79 20.82 -20.23
CA LYS A 14 -8.77 19.84 -20.59
C LYS A 14 -9.43 18.58 -21.17
N ARG A 15 -10.40 18.02 -20.45
CA ARG A 15 -11.11 16.80 -20.88
C ARG A 15 -11.84 17.00 -22.21
N LYS A 16 -12.58 18.10 -22.37
CA LYS A 16 -13.28 18.40 -23.64
C LYS A 16 -12.30 18.44 -24.81
N ALA A 17 -11.18 19.14 -24.63
CA ALA A 17 -10.16 19.27 -25.67
C ALA A 17 -9.45 17.94 -26.01
N LEU A 18 -9.27 17.04 -25.03
CA LEU A 18 -8.64 15.74 -25.23
C LEU A 18 -9.61 14.64 -25.71
N ASN A 19 -10.91 14.78 -25.42
CA ASN A 19 -11.95 13.83 -25.84
C ASN A 19 -12.46 14.07 -27.28
N GLU A 20 -12.49 15.32 -27.75
CA GLU A 20 -12.96 15.65 -29.10
C GLU A 20 -12.25 14.92 -30.24
N PRO A 21 -10.91 14.70 -30.21
CA PRO A 21 -10.20 13.94 -31.24
C PRO A 21 -10.46 12.43 -31.15
N VAL A 22 -10.45 11.86 -29.93
CA VAL A 22 -10.64 10.43 -29.66
C VAL A 22 -12.01 9.94 -30.10
N LEU A 23 -13.05 10.72 -29.82
CA LEU A 23 -14.44 10.40 -30.21
C LEU A 23 -14.67 10.51 -31.72
N LYS A 24 -13.83 11.25 -32.47
CA LYS A 24 -13.88 11.34 -33.94
C LYS A 24 -13.22 10.14 -34.64
N GLU A 25 -12.19 9.55 -34.04
CA GLU A 25 -11.45 8.41 -34.62
C GLU A 25 -12.04 7.05 -34.22
N ALA A 26 -12.56 6.89 -32.99
CA ALA A 26 -13.04 5.61 -32.46
C ALA A 26 -14.43 5.16 -32.96
N GLY A 27 -15.10 5.99 -33.77
CA GLY A 27 -16.43 5.79 -34.34
C GLY A 27 -17.29 4.67 -33.74
N THR A 28 -17.97 4.90 -32.61
CA THR A 28 -19.31 4.36 -32.23
C THR A 28 -19.58 4.50 -30.72
N GLY A 29 -20.87 4.50 -30.33
CA GLY A 29 -21.31 3.97 -29.01
C GLY A 29 -22.02 4.96 -28.07
N ASP A 30 -23.18 4.56 -27.58
CA ASP A 30 -24.26 5.34 -26.93
C ASP A 30 -23.97 5.94 -25.52
N THR A 31 -22.72 6.26 -25.17
CA THR A 31 -22.40 6.79 -23.82
C THR A 31 -21.53 8.04 -23.75
N GLY A 32 -20.99 8.56 -24.87
CA GLY A 32 -20.37 9.90 -24.91
C GLY A 32 -19.15 10.13 -23.99
N LYS A 33 -18.61 9.08 -23.34
CA LYS A 33 -17.40 9.12 -22.52
C LYS A 33 -16.34 8.19 -23.12
N ALA A 34 -15.12 8.70 -23.31
CA ALA A 34 -13.99 7.90 -23.74
C ALA A 34 -13.57 6.92 -22.63
N THR A 35 -13.24 5.68 -23.00
CA THR A 35 -12.86 4.63 -22.05
C THR A 35 -11.35 4.67 -21.76
N LYS A 36 -10.92 4.08 -20.64
CA LYS A 36 -9.49 3.90 -20.28
C LYS A 36 -8.67 3.30 -21.44
N GLU A 37 -9.26 2.37 -22.17
CA GLU A 37 -8.68 1.68 -23.34
C GLU A 37 -8.55 2.62 -24.56
N SER A 38 -9.51 3.52 -24.77
CA SER A 38 -9.45 4.53 -25.83
C SER A 38 -8.28 5.50 -25.62
N PHE A 39 -7.95 5.84 -24.37
CA PHE A 39 -6.84 6.74 -24.06
C PHE A 39 -5.47 6.06 -24.16
N GLN A 40 -5.34 4.79 -23.79
CA GLN A 40 -4.10 4.04 -23.99
C GLN A 40 -3.64 4.05 -25.46
N SER A 41 -4.59 4.04 -26.41
CA SER A 41 -4.30 4.07 -27.84
C SER A 41 -3.68 5.40 -28.33
N LEU A 42 -4.00 6.53 -27.68
CA LEU A 42 -3.45 7.85 -28.04
C LEU A 42 -1.94 7.96 -27.79
N PHE A 43 -1.42 7.18 -26.85
CA PHE A 43 -0.06 7.32 -26.34
C PHE A 43 0.83 6.13 -26.71
N SER A 44 0.42 5.31 -27.69
CA SER A 44 1.20 4.16 -28.16
C SER A 44 2.64 4.55 -28.55
N ALA A 45 3.57 3.64 -28.24
CA ALA A 45 5.02 3.80 -28.05
C ALA A 45 5.89 4.33 -29.22
N SER A 46 5.33 4.95 -30.26
CA SER A 46 6.07 5.31 -31.49
C SER A 46 6.20 6.81 -31.80
N ALA A 47 5.62 7.70 -30.98
CA ALA A 47 5.70 9.15 -31.16
C ALA A 47 6.50 9.82 -30.02
N PRO A 48 7.15 10.98 -30.25
CA PRO A 48 7.80 11.72 -29.17
C PRO A 48 6.76 12.03 -28.08
N GLN A 49 7.10 11.68 -26.83
CA GLN A 49 6.25 11.85 -25.65
C GLN A 49 6.14 13.34 -25.28
N LEU A 50 5.45 14.11 -26.13
CA LEU A 50 5.15 15.51 -25.88
C LEU A 50 3.82 15.61 -25.13
N ILE A 51 3.81 16.46 -24.11
CA ILE A 51 2.59 16.78 -23.37
C ILE A 51 1.67 17.61 -24.27
N PRO A 52 0.40 17.20 -24.47
CA PRO A 52 -0.55 17.96 -25.26
C PRO A 52 -0.78 19.38 -24.69
N GLN A 53 -0.98 20.37 -25.55
CA GLN A 53 -1.25 21.75 -25.13
C GLN A 53 -2.42 21.90 -24.13
N PRO A 54 -3.53 21.14 -24.24
CA PRO A 54 -4.60 21.20 -23.23
C PRO A 54 -4.13 20.88 -21.80
N TYR A 55 -3.17 19.97 -21.63
CA TYR A 55 -2.57 19.68 -20.32
C TYR A 55 -1.82 20.90 -19.77
N VAL A 56 -0.95 21.50 -20.58
CA VAL A 56 -0.18 22.69 -20.19
C VAL A 56 -1.11 23.86 -19.83
N ALA A 57 -2.15 24.09 -20.62
CA ALA A 57 -3.15 25.12 -20.36
C ALA A 57 -3.89 24.88 -19.04
N SER A 58 -4.27 23.62 -18.75
CA SER A 58 -4.93 23.27 -17.49
C SER A 58 -4.03 23.47 -16.27
N TRP A 59 -2.75 23.09 -16.35
CA TRP A 59 -1.77 23.27 -15.27
C TRP A 59 -1.57 24.75 -14.95
N ASN A 60 -1.45 25.61 -15.96
CA ASN A 60 -1.33 27.05 -15.77
C ASN A 60 -2.55 27.62 -15.03
N ARG A 61 -3.77 27.26 -15.46
CA ARG A 61 -4.99 27.71 -14.79
C ARG A 61 -5.10 27.25 -13.35
N ILE A 62 -4.78 25.98 -13.06
CA ILE A 62 -4.79 25.44 -11.70
C ILE A 62 -3.76 26.18 -10.82
N MET A 63 -2.55 26.41 -11.34
CA MET A 63 -1.51 27.14 -10.63
C MET A 63 -1.84 28.62 -10.41
N ASP A 64 -2.49 29.27 -11.37
CA ASP A 64 -2.97 30.65 -11.24
C ASP A 64 -4.07 30.76 -10.16
N ALA A 65 -5.00 29.81 -10.14
CA ALA A 65 -6.05 29.73 -9.13
C ALA A 65 -5.45 29.50 -7.73
N LEU A 66 -4.51 28.56 -7.61
CA LEU A 66 -3.79 28.29 -6.36
C LEU A 66 -3.00 29.50 -5.90
N SER A 67 -2.27 30.17 -6.79
CA SER A 67 -1.49 31.37 -6.48
C SER A 67 -2.38 32.52 -6.01
N THR A 68 -3.54 32.71 -6.66
CA THR A 68 -4.55 33.67 -6.24
C THR A 68 -5.05 33.38 -4.82
N TYR A 69 -5.36 32.10 -4.54
CA TYR A 69 -5.77 31.68 -3.21
C TYR A 69 -4.66 31.92 -2.17
N THR A 70 -3.44 31.45 -2.42
CA THR A 70 -2.29 31.64 -1.53
C THR A 70 -2.03 33.12 -1.27
N ARG A 71 -2.09 34.00 -2.27
CA ARG A 71 -1.93 35.44 -2.10
C ARG A 71 -3.04 36.04 -1.23
N SER A 72 -4.27 35.54 -1.36
CA SER A 72 -5.41 36.00 -0.55
C SER A 72 -5.34 35.56 0.92
N THR A 73 -4.65 34.46 1.23
CA THR A 73 -4.56 33.89 2.59
C THR A 73 -3.17 34.01 3.20
N LYS A 74 -2.21 34.65 2.52
CA LYS A 74 -0.80 34.69 2.94
C LYS A 74 -0.61 35.34 4.30
N ASP A 75 -1.26 36.48 4.52
CA ASP A 75 -1.05 37.29 5.71
C ASP A 75 -2.05 36.95 6.82
N THR A 76 -3.30 36.62 6.47
CA THR A 76 -4.35 36.26 7.43
C THR A 76 -5.53 35.56 6.75
N PHE A 77 -6.37 34.90 7.56
CA PHE A 77 -7.68 34.41 7.13
C PHE A 77 -8.79 35.35 7.64
N GLY A 78 -9.78 35.63 6.80
CA GLY A 78 -10.91 36.48 7.19
C GLY A 78 -11.81 35.90 8.30
N GLY A 79 -11.71 34.59 8.61
CA GLY A 79 -12.51 33.91 9.64
C GLY A 79 -13.98 33.67 9.28
N TRP A 80 -14.44 34.17 8.13
CA TRP A 80 -15.79 33.96 7.63
C TRP A 80 -15.90 32.61 6.91
N ALA A 81 -16.88 31.80 7.31
CA ALA A 81 -17.24 30.58 6.60
C ALA A 81 -18.37 30.85 5.61
N ILE A 82 -18.29 30.24 4.42
CA ILE A 82 -19.35 30.29 3.41
C ILE A 82 -20.02 28.91 3.39
N PRO A 83 -21.36 28.83 3.55
CA PRO A 83 -22.05 27.56 3.39
C PRO A 83 -21.98 27.12 1.92
N VAL A 84 -21.39 25.96 1.68
CA VAL A 84 -21.35 25.32 0.36
C VAL A 84 -22.29 24.11 0.39
N PRO A 85 -23.24 24.01 -0.55
CA PRO A 85 -24.09 22.83 -0.65
C PRO A 85 -23.25 21.57 -0.89
N ALA A 86 -23.61 20.45 -0.24
CA ALA A 86 -22.84 19.20 -0.34
C ALA A 86 -22.69 18.68 -1.78
N HIS A 87 -23.73 18.84 -2.61
CA HIS A 87 -23.68 18.40 -4.02
C HIS A 87 -22.57 19.09 -4.81
N VAL A 88 -22.30 20.38 -4.57
CA VAL A 88 -21.21 21.11 -5.25
C VAL A 88 -19.84 20.49 -4.95
N ILE A 89 -19.64 20.01 -3.71
CA ILE A 89 -18.40 19.33 -3.33
C ILE A 89 -18.33 17.93 -3.93
N VAL A 90 -19.45 17.21 -3.98
CA VAL A 90 -19.52 15.88 -4.61
C VAL A 90 -19.20 15.99 -6.10
N ASP A 91 -19.84 16.91 -6.81
CA ASP A 91 -19.60 17.15 -8.24
C ASP A 91 -18.13 17.52 -8.51
N ALA A 92 -17.52 18.33 -7.63
CA ALA A 92 -16.09 18.66 -7.72
C ALA A 92 -15.20 17.43 -7.50
N LEU A 93 -15.51 16.58 -6.52
CA LEU A 93 -14.73 15.37 -6.25
C LEU A 93 -14.85 14.35 -7.39
N ASP A 94 -16.01 14.24 -8.03
CA ASP A 94 -16.22 13.38 -9.20
C ASP A 94 -15.34 13.83 -10.37
N VAL A 95 -15.22 15.15 -10.59
CA VAL A 95 -14.30 15.73 -11.58
C VAL A 95 -12.85 15.32 -11.33
N TRP A 96 -12.40 15.37 -10.06
CA TRP A 96 -11.04 15.00 -9.68
C TRP A 96 -10.80 13.50 -9.75
N LEU A 97 -11.80 12.67 -9.43
CA LEU A 97 -11.71 11.23 -9.54
C LEU A 97 -11.51 10.81 -11.01
N GLU A 98 -12.34 11.35 -11.91
CA GLU A 98 -12.20 11.13 -13.35
C GLU A 98 -10.82 11.59 -13.87
N GLU A 99 -10.28 12.69 -13.34
CA GLU A 99 -8.93 13.18 -13.68
C GLU A 99 -7.84 12.20 -13.25
N ILE A 100 -7.94 11.65 -12.05
CA ILE A 100 -6.98 10.65 -11.54
C ILE A 100 -7.01 9.38 -12.39
N GLU A 101 -8.21 8.92 -12.76
CA GLU A 101 -8.38 7.76 -13.65
C GLU A 101 -7.77 8.03 -15.03
N PHE A 102 -7.95 9.24 -15.54
CA PHE A 102 -7.39 9.68 -16.81
C PHE A 102 -5.85 9.72 -16.78
N ASP A 103 -5.25 10.34 -15.77
CA ASP A 103 -3.79 10.41 -15.65
C ASP A 103 -3.17 9.04 -15.35
N SER A 104 -3.89 8.14 -14.66
CA SER A 104 -3.49 6.73 -14.51
C SER A 104 -3.43 6.01 -15.86
N ALA A 105 -4.41 6.24 -16.74
CA ALA A 105 -4.40 5.68 -18.09
C ALA A 105 -3.27 6.25 -18.95
N PHE A 106 -3.02 7.57 -18.83
CA PHE A 106 -1.92 8.26 -19.49
C PHE A 106 -0.57 7.67 -19.06
N SER A 107 -0.33 7.52 -17.75
CA SER A 107 0.87 6.88 -17.20
C SER A 107 1.08 5.47 -17.76
N ALA A 108 0.02 4.65 -17.81
CA ALA A 108 0.10 3.30 -18.38
C ALA A 108 0.45 3.30 -19.88
N GLY A 109 0.03 4.31 -20.63
CA GLY A 109 0.31 4.44 -22.06
C GLY A 109 1.73 4.91 -22.39
N LEU A 110 2.37 5.69 -21.50
CA LEU A 110 3.72 6.19 -21.73
C LEU A 110 4.81 5.11 -21.71
N GLY A 111 4.51 3.93 -21.17
CA GLY A 111 5.52 2.89 -20.94
C GLY A 111 6.60 3.36 -19.97
N THR A 112 7.50 2.44 -19.62
CA THR A 112 8.66 2.77 -18.78
C THR A 112 9.85 3.00 -19.69
N SER A 113 10.87 3.76 -19.26
CA SER A 113 12.09 3.92 -20.05
C SER A 113 12.80 2.59 -20.33
N THR A 114 12.39 1.52 -19.65
CA THR A 114 12.88 0.16 -19.83
C THR A 114 12.44 -0.54 -21.12
N ASP A 115 11.59 0.05 -21.97
CA ASP A 115 11.46 -0.39 -23.37
C ASP A 115 12.78 -0.23 -24.16
N GLN A 116 13.78 0.43 -23.56
CA GLN A 116 15.18 0.52 -24.04
C GLN A 116 16.15 -0.45 -23.34
N LEU A 117 15.69 -1.26 -22.38
CA LEU A 117 16.49 -2.39 -21.87
C LEU A 117 16.54 -3.47 -22.96
N ASP A 118 17.74 -3.97 -23.24
CA ASP A 118 18.02 -4.92 -24.32
C ASP A 118 16.95 -6.03 -24.42
N GLU A 119 16.55 -6.37 -25.67
CA GLU A 119 15.59 -7.43 -26.05
C GLU A 119 15.87 -8.84 -25.48
N ALA A 120 16.91 -8.98 -24.64
CA ALA A 120 17.39 -10.24 -24.10
C ALA A 120 16.52 -10.81 -22.95
N GLU A 121 15.74 -9.99 -22.24
CA GLU A 121 14.96 -10.45 -21.08
C GLU A 121 13.47 -10.06 -21.20
N SER A 122 12.61 -11.08 -21.28
CA SER A 122 11.15 -10.97 -21.40
C SER A 122 10.49 -10.59 -20.07
N TYR A 123 10.89 -9.47 -19.47
CA TYR A 123 10.27 -8.97 -18.25
C TYR A 123 8.95 -8.24 -18.54
N SER A 124 8.01 -8.30 -17.60
CA SER A 124 6.85 -7.41 -17.60
C SER A 124 7.24 -6.02 -17.11
N HIS A 125 6.58 -5.00 -17.66
CA HIS A 125 6.84 -3.59 -17.34
C HIS A 125 5.71 -3.06 -16.42
N PRO A 126 5.91 -3.06 -15.09
CA PRO A 126 4.94 -2.48 -14.17
C PRO A 126 4.79 -0.96 -14.41
N LEU A 127 3.70 -0.40 -13.89
CA LEU A 127 3.31 1.00 -14.11
C LEU A 127 4.45 1.98 -13.77
N PRO A 128 4.80 2.91 -14.68
CA PRO A 128 5.79 3.93 -14.39
C PRO A 128 5.28 4.85 -13.27
N THR A 129 6.16 5.12 -12.32
CA THR A 129 5.80 5.86 -11.09
C THR A 129 6.19 7.33 -11.17
N TYR A 130 7.38 7.61 -11.69
CA TYR A 130 7.95 8.94 -11.72
C TYR A 130 8.23 9.37 -13.16
N PHE A 131 8.11 10.66 -13.40
CA PHE A 131 8.27 11.28 -14.70
C PHE A 131 9.12 12.54 -14.58
N LYS A 132 10.07 12.71 -15.50
CA LYS A 132 10.84 13.94 -15.68
C LYS A 132 10.21 14.73 -16.81
N TYR A 133 9.94 16.00 -16.57
CA TYR A 133 9.40 16.92 -17.59
C TYR A 133 10.51 17.86 -18.04
N GLU A 134 10.83 17.84 -19.33
CA GLU A 134 11.84 18.68 -19.96
C GLU A 134 11.15 19.69 -20.89
N ILE A 135 11.39 20.98 -20.65
CA ILE A 135 10.88 22.04 -21.52
C ILE A 135 11.85 22.17 -22.70
N THR A 136 11.38 21.80 -23.90
CA THR A 136 12.19 21.75 -25.12
C THR A 136 12.01 23.00 -25.99
N ALA A 137 10.88 23.69 -25.86
CA ALA A 137 10.64 24.97 -26.51
C ALA A 137 9.88 25.92 -25.59
N TRP A 138 10.16 27.23 -25.76
CA TRP A 138 9.48 28.32 -25.07
C TRP A 138 8.76 29.19 -26.11
N ALA A 139 7.55 29.63 -25.80
CA ALA A 139 6.85 30.64 -26.57
C ALA A 139 7.58 31.99 -26.43
N ALA A 140 7.40 32.87 -27.41
CA ALA A 140 7.85 34.25 -27.26
C ALA A 140 7.08 34.91 -26.09
N PRO A 141 7.72 35.77 -25.28
CA PRO A 141 7.00 36.57 -24.29
C PRO A 141 5.99 37.45 -25.02
N ASP A 142 4.75 37.50 -24.54
CA ASP A 142 3.77 38.45 -25.08
C ASP A 142 4.23 39.88 -24.80
N ASP A 143 4.38 40.68 -25.86
CA ASP A 143 4.90 42.05 -25.88
C ASP A 143 4.03 43.06 -25.09
N GLY A 144 2.91 42.61 -24.49
CA GLY A 144 1.81 43.46 -24.05
C GLY A 144 1.36 43.32 -22.58
N MET A 145 2.01 42.49 -21.75
CA MET A 145 1.64 42.40 -20.33
C MET A 145 2.37 43.44 -19.46
N GLU A 146 1.92 44.70 -19.51
CA GLU A 146 2.17 45.67 -18.44
C GLU A 146 1.22 45.37 -17.26
N GLY A 147 1.66 44.55 -16.30
CA GLY A 147 0.93 44.24 -15.08
C GLY A 147 1.80 43.51 -14.04
N GLU A 148 1.45 43.60 -12.76
CA GLU A 148 2.22 43.14 -11.58
C GLU A 148 2.60 41.63 -11.53
N ASN A 149 2.32 40.86 -12.58
CA ASN A 149 2.69 39.45 -12.70
C ASN A 149 4.01 39.30 -13.48
N THR A 150 5.09 39.84 -12.94
CA THR A 150 6.38 40.01 -13.62
C THR A 150 7.22 38.73 -13.77
N HIS A 151 6.70 37.53 -13.49
CA HIS A 151 7.46 36.28 -13.73
C HIS A 151 7.20 35.66 -15.11
N SER A 152 5.98 35.79 -15.65
CA SER A 152 5.65 35.33 -17.01
C SER A 152 6.11 36.28 -18.12
N ALA A 153 6.51 37.50 -17.77
CA ALA A 153 6.98 38.51 -18.72
C ALA A 153 8.45 38.31 -19.18
N PHE A 154 9.26 37.54 -18.45
CA PHE A 154 10.69 37.33 -18.76
C PHE A 154 11.01 35.95 -19.37
N VAL A 155 10.15 34.97 -19.14
CA VAL A 155 10.28 33.61 -19.68
C VAL A 155 8.90 33.30 -20.26
N GLY A 156 8.78 33.23 -21.60
CA GLY A 156 7.49 32.96 -22.23
C GLY A 156 6.89 31.62 -21.77
N ALA A 157 5.63 31.34 -22.09
CA ALA A 157 5.01 30.08 -21.69
C ALA A 157 5.75 28.87 -22.30
N PRO A 158 5.88 27.73 -21.59
CA PRO A 158 6.48 26.54 -22.18
C PRO A 158 5.65 26.10 -23.39
N ALA A 159 6.28 26.10 -24.57
CA ALA A 159 5.61 25.76 -25.83
C ALA A 159 5.65 24.25 -26.07
N GLU A 160 6.73 23.57 -25.70
CA GLU A 160 6.85 22.12 -25.85
C GLU A 160 7.45 21.51 -24.58
N ILE A 161 6.70 20.61 -23.96
CA ILE A 161 7.14 19.85 -22.78
C ILE A 161 7.25 18.39 -23.18
N LYS A 162 8.45 17.84 -23.08
CA LYS A 162 8.72 16.42 -23.26
C LYS A 162 8.62 15.72 -21.90
N VAL A 163 7.88 14.63 -21.84
CA VAL A 163 7.86 13.75 -20.66
C VAL A 163 8.81 12.57 -20.88
N ILE A 164 9.55 12.22 -19.82
CA ILE A 164 10.54 11.16 -19.80
C ILE A 164 10.20 10.27 -18.60
N PRO A 165 9.66 9.06 -18.82
CA PRO A 165 9.43 8.09 -17.77
C PRO A 165 10.74 7.78 -17.06
N GLN A 166 10.70 7.73 -15.74
CA GLN A 166 11.86 7.36 -14.93
C GLN A 166 11.95 5.84 -14.81
N PRO A 167 13.08 5.30 -14.29
CA PRO A 167 13.23 3.87 -14.04
C PRO A 167 12.10 3.30 -13.17
N LEU A 168 11.99 1.98 -13.13
CA LEU A 168 10.93 1.27 -12.41
C LEU A 168 11.07 1.48 -10.90
N PHE A 169 9.99 1.86 -10.23
CA PHE A 169 9.92 1.94 -8.76
C PHE A 169 8.81 1.03 -8.23
N LEU A 170 9.08 0.38 -7.10
CA LEU A 170 8.11 -0.47 -6.42
C LEU A 170 6.87 0.30 -5.94
N ASP A 171 7.06 1.57 -5.56
CA ASP A 171 6.03 2.46 -5.06
C ASP A 171 4.79 2.51 -5.97
N GLY A 172 4.96 2.66 -7.29
CA GLY A 172 3.84 2.74 -8.22
C GLY A 172 2.97 1.49 -8.23
N ALA A 173 3.59 0.31 -8.21
CA ALA A 173 2.85 -0.96 -8.14
C ALA A 173 2.08 -1.08 -6.82
N VAL A 174 2.70 -0.72 -5.68
CA VAL A 174 2.04 -0.78 -4.36
C VAL A 174 0.85 0.16 -4.28
N TYR A 175 0.99 1.41 -4.71
CA TYR A 175 -0.12 2.37 -4.71
C TYR A 175 -1.21 2.01 -5.72
N ALA A 176 -0.84 1.46 -6.88
CA ALA A 176 -1.82 0.96 -7.85
C ALA A 176 -2.62 -0.22 -7.29
N MET A 177 -1.97 -1.18 -6.61
CA MET A 177 -2.65 -2.29 -5.94
C MET A 177 -3.61 -1.81 -4.84
N ASN A 178 -3.28 -0.70 -4.17
CA ASN A 178 -4.14 -0.13 -3.13
C ASN A 178 -5.47 0.43 -3.68
N ALA A 179 -5.43 0.99 -4.90
CA ALA A 179 -6.61 1.56 -5.56
C ALA A 179 -7.35 0.54 -6.46
N ALA A 180 -6.73 -0.61 -6.75
CA ALA A 180 -7.24 -1.61 -7.66
C ALA A 180 -8.30 -2.52 -7.04
N THR A 181 -9.10 -3.14 -7.89
CA THR A 181 -9.91 -4.31 -7.51
C THR A 181 -9.00 -5.52 -7.21
N PRO A 182 -9.46 -6.54 -6.46
CA PRO A 182 -8.64 -7.72 -6.16
C PRO A 182 -8.08 -8.44 -7.40
N ASP A 183 -8.84 -8.50 -8.50
CA ASP A 183 -8.41 -9.15 -9.74
C ASP A 183 -7.34 -8.31 -10.47
N GLU A 184 -7.50 -6.99 -10.50
CA GLU A 184 -6.50 -6.07 -11.04
C GLU A 184 -5.23 -6.07 -10.20
N ALA A 185 -5.35 -6.11 -8.87
CA ALA A 185 -4.22 -6.16 -7.94
C ALA A 185 -3.41 -7.46 -8.12
N GLN A 186 -4.08 -8.60 -8.38
CA GLN A 186 -3.41 -9.86 -8.72
C GLN A 186 -2.63 -9.75 -10.03
N LYS A 187 -3.20 -9.09 -11.04
CA LYS A 187 -2.50 -8.84 -12.31
C LYS A 187 -1.26 -7.96 -12.09
N ILE A 188 -1.41 -6.85 -11.39
CA ILE A 188 -0.28 -5.95 -11.05
C ILE A 188 0.81 -6.70 -10.28
N TYR A 189 0.43 -7.56 -9.31
CA TYR A 189 1.39 -8.35 -8.56
C TYR A 189 2.12 -9.37 -9.44
N SER A 190 1.42 -10.04 -10.36
CA SER A 190 2.04 -10.94 -11.34
C SER A 190 3.03 -10.20 -12.23
N ASP A 191 2.68 -9.01 -12.71
CA ASP A 191 3.56 -8.17 -13.52
C ASP A 191 4.77 -7.66 -12.70
N LEU A 192 4.58 -7.39 -11.40
CA LEU A 192 5.67 -7.00 -10.51
C LEU A 192 6.63 -8.17 -10.25
N ARG A 193 6.11 -9.39 -10.03
CA ARG A 193 6.93 -10.58 -9.76
C ARG A 193 7.74 -11.03 -10.97
N ASN A 194 7.24 -10.76 -12.18
CA ASN A 194 7.96 -11.00 -13.44
C ASN A 194 8.72 -9.75 -13.92
N SER A 195 9.03 -8.79 -13.03
CA SER A 195 9.81 -7.59 -13.37
C SER A 195 11.21 -7.65 -12.79
N ALA A 196 12.09 -6.78 -13.29
CA ALA A 196 13.44 -6.60 -12.77
C ALA A 196 13.50 -6.05 -11.32
N LEU A 197 12.34 -5.68 -10.74
CA LEU A 197 12.26 -5.32 -9.32
C LEU A 197 12.33 -6.54 -8.39
N PHE A 198 11.97 -7.73 -8.86
CA PHE A 198 11.99 -8.94 -8.05
C PHE A 198 13.39 -9.57 -8.01
N ASP A 199 13.80 -10.03 -6.83
CA ASP A 199 15.03 -10.79 -6.63
C ASP A 199 14.65 -12.21 -6.22
N ASP A 200 14.88 -13.16 -7.12
CA ASP A 200 14.57 -14.57 -6.90
C ASP A 200 15.41 -15.23 -5.80
N THR A 201 16.61 -14.69 -5.52
CA THR A 201 17.53 -15.27 -4.53
C THR A 201 17.07 -14.96 -3.11
N LEU A 202 16.64 -13.72 -2.88
CA LEU A 202 16.15 -13.26 -1.57
C LEU A 202 14.62 -13.24 -1.47
N VAL A 203 13.92 -13.53 -2.56
CA VAL A 203 12.45 -13.53 -2.67
C VAL A 203 11.86 -12.22 -2.13
N THR A 204 12.45 -11.10 -2.56
CA THR A 204 12.07 -9.76 -2.13
C THR A 204 12.13 -8.77 -3.29
N TYR A 205 11.62 -7.56 -3.07
CA TYR A 205 11.57 -6.53 -4.10
C TYR A 205 12.55 -5.41 -3.78
N ARG A 206 13.42 -5.10 -4.75
CA ARG A 206 14.22 -3.87 -4.68
C ARG A 206 13.30 -2.65 -4.78
N ARG A 207 13.78 -1.53 -4.27
CA ARG A 207 13.02 -0.27 -4.34
C ARG A 207 12.88 0.25 -5.76
N CYS A 208 13.96 0.18 -6.53
CA CYS A 208 14.03 0.70 -7.88
C CYS A 208 14.97 -0.14 -8.75
N HIS A 209 14.69 -0.19 -10.05
CA HIS A 209 15.56 -0.83 -11.05
C HIS A 209 15.85 0.15 -12.18
N GLY A 210 17.14 0.46 -12.38
CA GLY A 210 17.64 1.31 -13.47
C GLY A 210 18.86 0.70 -14.15
N THR A 211 19.21 1.19 -15.35
CA THR A 211 20.25 0.60 -16.22
C THR A 211 21.70 0.93 -15.77
N GLY A 212 21.84 1.68 -14.67
CA GLY A 212 23.10 1.88 -13.97
C GLY A 212 23.96 3.07 -14.44
N MET A 213 23.61 3.80 -15.51
CA MET A 213 24.37 4.98 -15.96
C MET A 213 23.48 6.13 -16.47
N GLY A 214 23.84 7.38 -16.12
CA GLY A 214 23.20 8.58 -16.67
C GLY A 214 21.84 8.93 -16.07
N ASP A 215 20.92 9.41 -16.92
CA ASP A 215 19.53 9.81 -16.59
C ASP A 215 18.63 8.60 -16.25
N ASP A 216 19.10 7.37 -16.48
CA ASP A 216 18.39 6.11 -16.22
C ASP A 216 18.75 5.47 -14.87
N ARG A 217 19.48 6.21 -14.01
CA ARG A 217 19.67 5.83 -12.60
C ARG A 217 18.41 6.11 -11.81
N CYS A 218 18.26 5.43 -10.68
CA CYS A 218 17.20 5.69 -9.72
C CYS A 218 17.45 7.02 -8.98
N TRP A 219 17.47 8.12 -9.72
CA TRP A 219 17.82 9.44 -9.22
C TRP A 219 16.56 10.25 -8.89
N LEU A 220 16.09 10.11 -7.65
CA LEU A 220 15.24 11.12 -7.02
C LEU A 220 16.11 11.91 -6.02
N PRO A 221 16.08 13.26 -6.03
CA PRO A 221 16.90 14.08 -5.12
C PRO A 221 16.77 13.72 -3.63
N ASP A 222 15.59 13.25 -3.21
CA ASP A 222 15.31 12.80 -1.83
C ASP A 222 15.72 11.34 -1.55
N VAL A 223 15.98 10.54 -2.59
CA VAL A 223 16.34 9.11 -2.48
C VAL A 223 17.86 8.93 -2.58
N ALA A 224 18.48 9.56 -3.59
CA ALA A 224 19.90 9.43 -3.91
C ALA A 224 20.85 10.01 -2.84
N SER A 225 20.38 10.93 -1.99
CA SER A 225 21.22 11.56 -0.96
C SER A 225 21.41 10.71 0.30
N SER A 226 20.62 9.64 0.47
CA SER A 226 20.59 8.89 1.73
C SER A 226 21.73 7.87 1.89
N TYR A 227 22.32 7.38 0.78
CA TYR A 227 23.30 6.27 0.79
C TYR A 227 24.69 6.61 0.25
N ASP A 228 24.82 7.67 -0.56
CA ASP A 228 26.07 8.03 -1.26
C ASP A 228 27.21 8.44 -0.30
N SER A 229 26.92 8.72 0.99
CA SER A 229 27.92 9.22 1.94
C SER A 229 28.49 8.20 2.93
N HIS A 230 27.88 7.01 3.12
CA HIS A 230 28.29 6.10 4.21
C HIS A 230 28.54 4.63 3.83
N TYR A 231 27.85 4.07 2.84
CA TYR A 231 28.01 2.65 2.49
C TYR A 231 28.39 2.40 1.02
N SER A 232 28.34 3.42 0.15
CA SER A 232 28.63 3.28 -1.29
C SER A 232 27.83 2.16 -1.97
N ILE A 233 26.62 1.88 -1.47
CA ILE A 233 25.68 0.91 -2.07
C ILE A 233 24.67 1.73 -2.86
N PRO A 234 24.49 1.46 -4.17
CA PRO A 234 23.48 2.12 -4.98
C PRO A 234 22.06 1.80 -4.50
N ASP A 235 21.11 2.72 -4.65
CA ASP A 235 19.71 2.53 -4.27
C ASP A 235 19.04 1.39 -5.08
N GLU A 236 19.58 1.08 -6.26
CA GLU A 236 19.19 -0.05 -7.10
C GLU A 236 19.49 -1.42 -6.48
N ALA A 237 20.43 -1.47 -5.53
CA ALA A 237 20.94 -2.68 -4.90
C ALA A 237 20.37 -2.91 -3.48
N VAL A 238 19.28 -2.23 -3.12
CA VAL A 238 18.61 -2.40 -1.83
C VAL A 238 17.10 -2.64 -1.95
N SER A 239 16.60 -3.55 -1.10
CA SER A 239 15.19 -3.69 -0.77
C SER A 239 14.87 -2.78 0.41
N SER A 240 13.88 -1.91 0.25
CA SER A 240 13.43 -1.04 1.33
C SER A 240 12.32 -1.76 2.12
N THR A 241 12.56 -1.97 3.41
CA THR A 241 11.65 -2.71 4.31
C THR A 241 10.26 -2.06 4.37
N ALA A 242 10.20 -0.72 4.38
CA ALA A 242 8.95 0.01 4.54
C ALA A 242 8.00 -0.20 3.35
N ILE A 243 8.49 -0.01 2.12
CA ILE A 243 7.66 -0.19 0.93
C ILE A 243 7.33 -1.67 0.68
N ASN A 244 8.23 -2.60 1.02
CA ASN A 244 7.93 -4.03 0.99
C ASN A 244 6.81 -4.40 1.98
N PHE A 245 6.80 -3.82 3.19
CA PHE A 245 5.70 -4.04 4.13
C PHE A 245 4.37 -3.50 3.62
N LYS A 246 4.37 -2.37 2.91
CA LYS A 246 3.18 -1.88 2.22
C LYS A 246 2.74 -2.83 1.11
N LEU A 247 3.65 -3.37 0.30
CA LEU A 247 3.33 -4.40 -0.69
C LEU A 247 2.65 -5.61 -0.03
N TYR A 248 3.25 -6.14 1.05
CA TYR A 248 2.70 -7.27 1.79
C TYR A 248 1.32 -6.97 2.40
N LEU A 249 1.09 -5.72 2.80
CA LEU A 249 -0.22 -5.28 3.27
C LEU A 249 -1.24 -5.28 2.14
N GLU A 250 -0.84 -4.90 0.93
CA GLU A 250 -1.70 -4.98 -0.26
C GLU A 250 -1.98 -6.43 -0.68
N LEU A 251 -1.04 -7.37 -0.47
CA LEU A 251 -1.31 -8.81 -0.62
C LEU A 251 -2.43 -9.28 0.32
N LEU A 252 -2.36 -8.90 1.60
CA LEU A 252 -3.42 -9.22 2.57
C LEU A 252 -4.74 -8.51 2.23
N ARG A 253 -4.70 -7.25 1.78
CA ARG A 253 -5.89 -6.47 1.41
C ARG A 253 -6.66 -7.10 0.27
N ASN A 254 -5.94 -7.63 -0.72
CA ASN A 254 -6.49 -8.22 -1.93
C ASN A 254 -6.65 -9.76 -1.86
N GLY A 255 -6.56 -10.35 -0.66
CA GLY A 255 -6.81 -11.79 -0.45
C GLY A 255 -5.71 -12.72 -0.95
N MET A 256 -4.55 -12.19 -1.36
CA MET A 256 -3.37 -12.95 -1.82
C MET A 256 -2.57 -13.53 -0.66
N HIS A 257 -3.23 -14.27 0.23
CA HIS A 257 -2.66 -14.77 1.48
C HIS A 257 -1.47 -15.72 1.25
N GLU A 258 -1.52 -16.53 0.20
CA GLU A 258 -0.46 -17.51 -0.10
C GLU A 258 0.85 -16.81 -0.48
N HIS A 259 0.78 -15.82 -1.36
CA HIS A 259 1.93 -14.98 -1.70
C HIS A 259 2.46 -14.17 -0.52
N PHE A 260 1.56 -13.69 0.35
CA PHE A 260 1.96 -13.02 1.59
C PHE A 260 2.79 -13.95 2.50
N PHE A 261 2.32 -15.19 2.73
CA PHE A 261 3.02 -16.13 3.59
C PHE A 261 4.29 -16.70 2.94
N GLU A 262 4.30 -16.87 1.61
CA GLU A 262 5.52 -17.20 0.84
C GLU A 262 6.59 -16.13 1.07
N ALA A 263 6.24 -14.85 0.90
CA ALA A 263 7.16 -13.74 1.12
C ALA A 263 7.64 -13.69 2.58
N LEU A 264 6.75 -13.94 3.55
CA LEU A 264 7.11 -13.99 4.96
C LEU A 264 8.16 -15.07 5.24
N LEU A 265 7.91 -16.31 4.79
CA LEU A 265 8.76 -17.46 5.07
C LEU A 265 10.08 -17.45 4.30
N SER A 266 10.12 -16.78 3.16
CA SER A 266 11.32 -16.68 2.32
C SER A 266 12.31 -15.61 2.81
N GLY A 267 12.04 -14.95 3.93
CA GLY A 267 12.89 -13.88 4.47
C GLY A 267 12.51 -12.48 3.96
N GLY A 268 11.33 -12.30 3.40
CA GLY A 268 10.83 -10.99 3.01
C GLY A 268 10.60 -10.04 4.20
N MET A 269 10.58 -10.55 5.44
CA MET A 269 10.54 -9.75 6.67
C MET A 269 11.65 -10.12 7.65
N PRO A 270 12.26 -9.13 8.36
CA PRO A 270 13.38 -9.36 9.27
C PRO A 270 13.25 -10.52 10.26
N PRO A 271 12.08 -10.78 10.89
CA PRO A 271 11.94 -11.91 11.83
C PRO A 271 12.15 -13.30 11.20
N PHE A 272 12.07 -13.40 9.88
CA PHE A 272 12.14 -14.65 9.12
C PHE A 272 13.37 -14.75 8.22
N ILE A 273 14.26 -13.74 8.26
CA ILE A 273 15.56 -13.79 7.58
C ILE A 273 16.51 -14.67 8.41
N ASP A 274 17.37 -15.43 7.73
CA ASP A 274 18.50 -16.11 8.39
C ASP A 274 19.37 -15.08 9.15
N PRO A 275 19.53 -15.19 10.48
CA PRO A 275 20.33 -14.27 11.28
C PRO A 275 21.78 -14.14 10.80
N GLU A 276 22.36 -15.21 10.26
CA GLU A 276 23.73 -15.18 9.73
C GLU A 276 23.82 -14.31 8.46
N LEU A 277 22.80 -14.41 7.60
CA LEU A 277 22.65 -13.58 6.39
C LEU A 277 22.32 -12.12 6.74
N TYR A 278 21.37 -11.93 7.67
CA TYR A 278 20.91 -10.61 8.12
C TYR A 278 22.04 -9.82 8.79
N GLY A 279 22.99 -10.52 9.43
CA GLY A 279 24.19 -9.93 10.04
C GLY A 279 23.92 -9.15 11.33
N ARG A 280 22.71 -9.30 11.92
CA ARG A 280 22.28 -8.68 13.18
C ARG A 280 21.12 -9.47 13.80
N ALA A 281 20.63 -9.02 14.96
CA ALA A 281 19.46 -9.62 15.59
C ALA A 281 18.19 -9.42 14.74
N VAL A 282 17.44 -10.49 14.47
CA VAL A 282 16.19 -10.46 13.67
C VAL A 282 15.07 -9.62 14.30
N LEU A 283 15.19 -9.30 15.59
CA LEU A 283 14.30 -8.37 16.31
C LEU A 283 14.71 -6.90 16.18
N ASP A 284 15.89 -6.60 15.64
CA ASP A 284 16.34 -5.24 15.36
C ASP A 284 15.91 -4.85 13.94
N PRO A 285 14.92 -3.96 13.79
CA PRO A 285 14.40 -3.60 12.48
C PRO A 285 15.43 -2.78 11.69
N THR A 286 15.52 -3.06 10.39
CA THR A 286 16.32 -2.27 9.45
C THR A 286 15.44 -1.52 8.46
N SER A 287 15.98 -0.43 7.93
CA SER A 287 15.29 0.29 6.86
C SER A 287 15.46 -0.42 5.51
N HIS A 288 16.58 -1.15 5.33
CA HIS A 288 16.91 -1.80 4.08
C HIS A 288 17.58 -3.17 4.27
N VAL A 289 17.49 -3.99 3.22
CA VAL A 289 18.20 -5.26 3.05
C VAL A 289 18.94 -5.21 1.72
N VAL A 290 20.21 -5.65 1.70
CA VAL A 290 21.03 -5.63 0.48
C VAL A 290 20.65 -6.75 -0.47
N MET A 291 20.49 -6.43 -1.75
CA MET A 291 20.07 -7.36 -2.80
C MET A 291 21.19 -8.32 -3.24
N SER A 292 20.83 -9.38 -3.98
CA SER A 292 21.78 -10.42 -4.41
C SER A 292 22.75 -9.98 -5.50
N ASP A 293 22.44 -8.91 -6.23
CA ASP A 293 23.18 -8.41 -7.40
C ASP A 293 24.15 -7.26 -7.10
N VAL A 294 24.34 -6.90 -5.83
CA VAL A 294 25.22 -5.80 -5.37
C VAL A 294 26.71 -5.98 -5.73
N GLY A 295 27.11 -7.13 -6.30
CA GLY A 295 28.49 -7.44 -6.69
C GLY A 295 29.43 -7.79 -5.52
N PHE A 296 28.96 -7.68 -4.28
CA PHE A 296 29.71 -7.98 -3.05
C PHE A 296 29.00 -9.07 -2.24
N SER A 297 29.44 -10.32 -2.42
CA SER A 297 28.79 -11.48 -1.79
C SER A 297 28.71 -11.42 -0.26
N SER A 298 29.65 -10.73 0.39
CA SER A 298 29.66 -10.57 1.85
C SER A 298 28.54 -9.66 2.38
N LEU A 299 27.92 -8.85 1.53
CA LEU A 299 26.87 -7.91 1.88
C LEU A 299 25.46 -8.42 1.56
N ILE A 300 25.32 -9.44 0.71
CA ILE A 300 24.02 -9.99 0.30
C ILE A 300 23.17 -10.32 1.52
N GLY A 301 21.92 -9.86 1.53
CA GLY A 301 20.94 -10.10 2.58
C GLY A 301 21.21 -9.39 3.91
N ARG A 302 22.26 -8.57 4.02
CA ARG A 302 22.54 -7.81 5.24
C ARG A 302 21.52 -6.71 5.48
N GLY A 303 21.13 -6.57 6.74
CA GLY A 303 20.29 -5.48 7.22
C GLY A 303 21.07 -4.17 7.41
N LEU A 304 20.63 -3.11 6.72
CA LEU A 304 21.21 -1.76 6.80
C LEU A 304 20.25 -0.77 7.44
N SER A 305 20.79 0.08 8.31
CA SER A 305 20.08 1.21 8.91
C SER A 305 20.75 2.49 8.45
N THR A 306 19.99 3.44 7.89
CA THR A 306 20.52 4.77 7.59
C THR A 306 20.44 5.67 8.82
N PRO A 307 21.41 6.58 9.03
CA PRO A 307 21.40 7.50 10.16
C PRO A 307 20.16 8.41 10.23
N MET A 308 19.53 8.73 9.09
CA MET A 308 18.34 9.59 9.02
C MET A 308 17.01 8.84 9.16
N HIS A 309 16.98 7.54 8.88
CA HIS A 309 15.77 6.71 9.01
C HIS A 309 15.87 5.70 10.18
N ASP A 310 16.64 6.05 11.21
CA ASP A 310 16.91 5.14 12.32
C ASP A 310 15.59 4.64 12.94
N LYS A 311 15.44 3.31 12.94
CA LYS A 311 14.45 2.43 13.61
C LYS A 311 12.96 2.63 13.34
N ALA A 312 12.51 3.75 12.79
CA ALA A 312 11.09 4.10 12.79
C ALA A 312 10.31 3.59 11.57
N VAL A 313 10.92 3.56 10.37
CA VAL A 313 10.15 3.58 9.11
C VAL A 313 9.47 2.22 8.79
N GLY A 314 9.96 1.10 9.33
CA GLY A 314 9.30 -0.21 9.16
C GLY A 314 8.28 -0.57 10.25
N SER A 315 8.24 0.12 11.39
CA SER A 315 7.48 -0.33 12.56
C SER A 315 5.97 -0.08 12.45
N SER A 316 5.54 1.03 11.84
CA SER A 316 4.12 1.35 11.66
C SER A 316 3.43 0.49 10.60
N ASP A 317 4.14 0.19 9.52
CA ASP A 317 3.62 -0.68 8.45
C ASP A 317 3.54 -2.14 8.95
N PHE A 318 4.52 -2.60 9.74
CA PHE A 318 4.43 -3.89 10.42
C PHE A 318 3.23 -3.98 11.38
N LEU A 319 2.94 -2.91 12.14
CA LEU A 319 1.77 -2.91 13.01
C LEU A 319 0.47 -3.03 12.20
N SER A 320 0.41 -2.42 11.02
CA SER A 320 -0.74 -2.54 10.12
C SER A 320 -0.93 -3.97 9.61
N LEU A 321 0.17 -4.65 9.26
CA LEU A 321 0.18 -6.08 8.92
C LEU A 321 -0.29 -6.94 10.09
N TRP A 322 0.28 -6.73 11.28
CA TRP A 322 -0.06 -7.47 12.49
C TRP A 322 -1.55 -7.33 12.85
N VAL A 323 -2.08 -6.10 12.82
CA VAL A 323 -3.51 -5.85 13.03
C VAL A 323 -4.34 -6.55 11.95
N ARG A 324 -3.98 -6.44 10.68
CA ARG A 324 -4.71 -7.09 9.59
C ARG A 324 -4.72 -8.62 9.74
N MET A 325 -3.61 -9.23 10.14
CA MET A 325 -3.49 -10.68 10.37
C MET A 325 -4.29 -11.14 11.60
N MET A 326 -4.11 -10.48 12.74
CA MET A 326 -4.67 -10.94 14.01
C MET A 326 -6.15 -10.56 14.16
N VAL A 327 -6.56 -9.39 13.67
CA VAL A 327 -7.92 -8.86 13.85
C VAL A 327 -8.79 -9.03 12.61
N GLY A 328 -8.20 -8.89 11.43
CA GLY A 328 -8.91 -8.91 10.15
C GLY A 328 -9.16 -7.52 9.54
N PRO A 329 -9.92 -7.45 8.43
CA PRO A 329 -10.10 -6.21 7.65
C PRO A 329 -10.83 -5.10 8.40
N THR A 330 -11.82 -5.46 9.23
CA THR A 330 -12.64 -4.50 9.97
C THR A 330 -13.14 -5.17 11.24
N MET A 331 -12.73 -4.63 12.39
CA MET A 331 -13.15 -5.16 13.70
C MET A 331 -14.56 -4.72 14.07
N PHE A 332 -14.89 -3.45 13.85
CA PHE A 332 -16.16 -2.85 14.27
C PHE A 332 -16.91 -2.28 13.07
N PHE A 333 -18.20 -2.58 12.99
CA PHE A 333 -19.07 -2.06 11.93
C PHE A 333 -20.48 -1.81 12.48
N ILE A 334 -21.26 -1.00 11.75
CA ILE A 334 -22.66 -0.74 12.09
C ILE A 334 -23.49 -1.53 11.09
N GLN A 335 -24.27 -2.51 11.58
CA GLN A 335 -25.20 -3.22 10.72
C GLN A 335 -26.53 -2.45 10.68
N ASN A 336 -27.02 -2.21 9.47
CA ASN A 336 -28.31 -1.57 9.22
C ASN A 336 -29.23 -2.62 8.60
N ASN A 337 -29.79 -3.50 9.43
CA ASN A 337 -30.78 -4.46 8.97
C ASN A 337 -32.17 -3.82 9.02
N GLU A 338 -32.90 -3.85 7.91
CA GLU A 338 -34.29 -3.34 7.84
C GLU A 338 -35.25 -4.08 8.78
N ASN A 339 -34.86 -5.26 9.25
CA ASN A 339 -35.67 -6.17 10.09
C ASN A 339 -35.26 -6.21 11.57
N ASP A 340 -34.27 -5.43 12.03
CA ASP A 340 -33.78 -5.41 13.42
C ASP A 340 -33.98 -4.03 14.07
N GLU A 341 -34.07 -3.99 15.41
CA GLU A 341 -34.42 -2.82 16.26
C GLU A 341 -33.38 -1.67 16.26
N GLY A 342 -33.06 -1.13 15.09
CA GLY A 342 -32.21 0.04 14.91
C GLY A 342 -30.73 -0.27 14.69
N LYS A 343 -29.99 0.77 14.30
CA LYS A 343 -28.54 0.74 14.06
C LYS A 343 -27.81 0.35 15.34
N HIS A 344 -27.13 -0.79 15.33
CA HIS A 344 -26.31 -1.24 16.45
C HIS A 344 -24.86 -1.50 16.03
N LEU A 345 -23.95 -1.30 16.98
CA LEU A 345 -22.52 -1.58 16.81
C LEU A 345 -22.30 -3.08 16.92
N GLU A 346 -21.58 -3.65 15.96
CA GLU A 346 -21.11 -5.02 16.00
C GLU A 346 -19.58 -5.08 16.02
N MET A 347 -19.06 -6.16 16.59
CA MET A 347 -17.66 -6.55 16.56
C MET A 347 -17.51 -7.96 16.00
N GLN A 348 -16.53 -8.14 15.12
CA GLN A 348 -16.12 -9.44 14.62
C GLN A 348 -14.60 -9.49 14.47
N LEU A 349 -14.03 -10.66 14.71
CA LEU A 349 -12.62 -10.96 14.45
C LEU A 349 -12.57 -11.89 13.24
N ARG A 350 -11.79 -11.51 12.22
CA ARG A 350 -11.62 -12.27 10.98
C ARG A 350 -10.14 -12.44 10.66
N PRO A 351 -9.39 -13.22 11.46
CA PRO A 351 -7.95 -13.35 11.30
C PRO A 351 -7.54 -14.06 10.02
N THR A 352 -6.36 -13.69 9.55
CA THR A 352 -5.59 -14.42 8.53
C THR A 352 -4.30 -14.90 9.18
N ILE A 353 -4.31 -16.11 9.74
CA ILE A 353 -3.21 -16.70 10.51
C ILE A 353 -3.01 -18.15 10.03
N PRO A 354 -1.80 -18.52 9.61
CA PRO A 354 -1.50 -19.88 9.18
C PRO A 354 -1.33 -20.79 10.40
N LEU A 355 -1.58 -22.09 10.22
CA LEU A 355 -1.63 -23.07 11.30
C LEU A 355 -0.32 -23.14 12.09
N TRP A 356 0.83 -22.96 11.42
CA TRP A 356 2.15 -23.06 12.04
C TRP A 356 2.43 -21.97 13.09
N MET A 357 1.65 -20.87 13.10
CA MET A 357 1.76 -19.82 14.13
C MET A 357 1.06 -20.18 15.44
N PHE A 358 0.23 -21.23 15.46
CA PHE A 358 -0.47 -21.66 16.66
C PHE A 358 0.37 -22.63 17.49
N THR A 359 0.26 -22.50 18.81
CA THR A 359 0.79 -23.48 19.77
C THR A 359 -0.24 -24.58 20.01
N ARG A 360 0.18 -25.85 20.02
CA ARG A 360 -0.71 -26.97 20.33
C ARG A 360 -0.87 -27.11 21.84
N ILE A 361 -2.10 -27.07 22.34
CA ILE A 361 -2.44 -27.23 23.76
C ILE A 361 -3.36 -28.45 23.92
N GLY A 362 -2.99 -29.37 24.82
CA GLY A 362 -3.71 -30.64 25.04
C GLY A 362 -3.36 -31.75 24.05
N GLY A 363 -3.49 -33.01 24.48
CA GLY A 363 -3.04 -34.22 23.78
C GLY A 363 -1.90 -34.91 24.53
N ASP A 364 -1.99 -36.22 24.73
CA ASP A 364 -0.91 -37.00 25.35
C ASP A 364 0.38 -36.81 24.55
N SER A 365 1.47 -36.51 25.26
CA SER A 365 2.81 -36.38 24.72
C SER A 365 3.36 -37.77 24.36
N ASP A 366 2.81 -38.38 23.31
CA ASP A 366 3.54 -39.42 22.60
C ASP A 366 4.57 -38.71 21.72
N GLY A 367 5.84 -38.93 22.05
CA GLY A 367 7.01 -38.20 21.57
C GLY A 367 7.36 -38.35 20.09
N ASP A 368 6.37 -38.31 19.21
CA ASP A 368 6.54 -38.03 17.78
C ASP A 368 6.21 -36.55 17.56
N ASP A 369 7.15 -35.68 17.91
CA ASP A 369 7.24 -34.34 17.33
C ASP A 369 7.48 -34.51 15.83
N ASP A 370 6.42 -34.78 15.06
CA ASP A 370 6.43 -34.66 13.61
C ASP A 370 6.43 -33.15 13.28
N ASP A 371 7.60 -32.55 13.51
CA ASP A 371 7.98 -31.15 13.31
C ASP A 371 8.07 -30.80 11.81
N SER A 372 7.53 -31.64 10.92
CA SER A 372 7.61 -31.53 9.46
C SER A 372 6.69 -30.45 8.86
N ALA A 373 5.70 -29.98 9.62
CA ALA A 373 4.81 -28.88 9.20
C ALA A 373 5.35 -27.48 9.55
N ARG A 374 6.48 -27.37 10.25
CA ARG A 374 7.14 -26.09 10.53
C ARG A 374 8.20 -25.82 9.46
N PRO A 375 8.19 -24.66 8.79
CA PRO A 375 9.22 -24.32 7.82
C PRO A 375 10.59 -24.36 8.51
N THR A 376 11.46 -25.22 7.98
CA THR A 376 12.75 -25.58 8.56
C THR A 376 13.79 -24.51 8.21
N SER A 377 13.66 -23.32 8.82
CA SER A 377 14.85 -22.49 9.03
C SER A 377 15.31 -22.72 10.46
N GLN A 378 16.52 -23.25 10.61
CA GLN A 378 17.13 -23.59 11.89
C GLN A 378 17.22 -22.38 12.86
N ALA A 379 17.01 -21.17 12.32
CA ALA A 379 16.96 -19.88 12.99
C ALA A 379 15.64 -19.55 13.72
N LEU A 380 14.48 -20.07 13.28
CA LEU A 380 13.18 -19.82 13.93
C LEU A 380 13.05 -20.53 15.30
N ARG A 381 13.93 -21.49 15.59
CA ARG A 381 13.92 -22.29 16.83
C ARG A 381 14.21 -21.48 18.09
N ALA A 382 14.70 -20.24 17.99
CA ALA A 382 15.32 -19.56 19.14
C ALA A 382 14.63 -18.28 19.64
N THR A 383 13.54 -17.77 19.06
CA THR A 383 13.18 -16.34 19.33
C THR A 383 11.72 -16.02 19.65
N VAL A 384 10.79 -16.98 19.76
CA VAL A 384 9.41 -16.63 20.18
C VAL A 384 8.91 -17.58 21.26
N GLN A 385 9.36 -17.35 22.49
CA GLN A 385 8.64 -17.81 23.68
C GLN A 385 7.61 -16.75 24.04
N PHE A 386 6.37 -16.89 23.57
CA PHE A 386 5.26 -16.20 24.21
C PHE A 386 5.10 -16.79 25.62
N SER A 387 5.11 -15.92 26.62
CA SER A 387 4.89 -16.30 28.01
C SER A 387 3.59 -17.10 28.12
N PRO A 388 3.57 -18.28 28.76
CA PRO A 388 2.33 -19.03 28.92
C PRO A 388 1.37 -18.23 29.80
N SER A 389 0.24 -17.80 29.24
CA SER A 389 -0.89 -17.31 30.01
C SER A 389 -1.38 -18.43 30.93
N PRO A 390 -1.83 -18.12 32.17
CA PRO A 390 -2.36 -19.09 33.10
C PRO A 390 -3.80 -19.46 32.71
N LEU A 391 -4.01 -20.09 31.56
CA LEU A 391 -5.30 -20.64 31.17
C LEU A 391 -5.31 -22.14 31.51
N GLN A 392 -5.89 -22.47 32.67
CA GLN A 392 -6.55 -23.76 32.87
C GLN A 392 -7.82 -23.75 32.01
N ALA A 393 -7.66 -23.92 30.70
CA ALA A 393 -8.77 -24.36 29.88
C ALA A 393 -9.13 -25.76 30.40
N THR A 394 -10.31 -25.90 31.00
CA THR A 394 -10.96 -27.20 31.20
C THR A 394 -11.29 -27.74 29.82
N VAL A 395 -10.29 -28.29 29.14
CA VAL A 395 -10.44 -29.02 27.88
C VAL A 395 -11.18 -30.31 28.23
N GLY A 396 -12.50 -30.25 28.12
CA GLY A 396 -13.33 -31.45 28.08
C GLY A 396 -13.06 -32.17 26.77
N SER A 397 -12.61 -33.42 26.86
CA SER A 397 -12.18 -34.33 25.79
C SER A 397 -10.75 -34.12 25.29
N GLY A 398 -9.94 -35.19 25.31
CA GLY A 398 -8.50 -35.20 24.99
C GLY A 398 -8.13 -34.93 23.53
N LYS A 399 -8.76 -33.94 22.89
CA LYS A 399 -8.40 -33.47 21.55
C LYS A 399 -7.46 -32.27 21.70
N ALA A 400 -6.34 -32.31 20.98
CA ALA A 400 -5.41 -31.19 20.92
C ALA A 400 -6.06 -29.99 20.21
N VAL A 401 -5.89 -28.79 20.79
CA VAL A 401 -6.42 -27.53 20.25
C VAL A 401 -5.27 -26.61 19.89
N HIS A 402 -5.37 -25.93 18.75
CA HIS A 402 -4.41 -24.91 18.34
C HIS A 402 -4.76 -23.57 18.99
N HIS A 403 -3.81 -22.95 19.70
CA HIS A 403 -3.99 -21.72 20.46
C HIS A 403 -3.00 -20.63 20.05
N ILE A 404 -3.47 -19.39 20.00
CA ILE A 404 -2.63 -18.20 19.90
C ILE A 404 -3.28 -17.07 20.71
N GLY A 405 -2.47 -16.32 21.44
CA GLY A 405 -2.90 -15.20 22.27
C GLY A 405 -2.22 -13.89 21.88
N PHE A 406 -2.93 -12.77 21.97
CA PHE A 406 -2.37 -11.44 21.75
C PHE A 406 -3.11 -10.36 22.57
N MET A 407 -2.48 -9.20 22.72
CA MET A 407 -3.07 -8.05 23.40
C MET A 407 -3.79 -7.14 22.41
N LEU A 408 -5.09 -6.94 22.60
CA LEU A 408 -5.92 -5.96 21.92
C LEU A 408 -6.01 -4.66 22.75
N PHE A 409 -5.81 -3.51 22.09
CA PHE A 409 -5.76 -2.18 22.73
C PHE A 409 -4.79 -2.10 23.93
N SER A 410 -3.76 -2.95 23.93
CA SER A 410 -2.80 -3.08 25.04
C SER A 410 -3.42 -3.40 26.40
N SER A 411 -4.68 -3.86 26.44
CA SER A 411 -5.47 -3.96 27.68
C SER A 411 -6.38 -5.19 27.75
N ILE A 412 -6.76 -5.75 26.60
CA ILE A 412 -7.66 -6.90 26.49
C ILE A 412 -6.86 -8.08 25.96
N GLN A 413 -6.75 -9.16 26.74
CA GLN A 413 -6.15 -10.40 26.25
C GLN A 413 -7.12 -11.08 25.27
N VAL A 414 -6.67 -11.40 24.07
CA VAL A 414 -7.48 -12.13 23.08
C VAL A 414 -6.84 -13.48 22.85
N ASP A 415 -7.62 -14.55 23.01
CA ASP A 415 -7.19 -15.93 22.81
C ASP A 415 -8.02 -16.58 21.72
N TYR A 416 -7.34 -17.11 20.69
CA TYR A 416 -7.97 -17.88 19.62
C TYR A 416 -7.78 -19.36 19.87
N PHE A 417 -8.90 -20.09 19.83
CA PHE A 417 -8.94 -21.54 19.87
C PHE A 417 -9.36 -22.07 18.50
N ASN A 418 -8.42 -22.66 17.78
CA ASN A 418 -8.62 -23.21 16.45
C ASN A 418 -8.74 -24.74 16.53
N GLU A 419 -9.98 -25.23 16.50
CA GLU A 419 -10.30 -26.65 16.51
C GLU A 419 -10.37 -27.26 15.10
N ARG A 420 -10.43 -26.40 14.06
CA ARG A 420 -10.39 -26.80 12.65
C ARG A 420 -9.07 -27.46 12.27
N GLY A 421 -7.97 -27.03 12.89
CA GLY A 421 -6.63 -27.54 12.57
C GLY A 421 -6.17 -27.17 11.16
N THR A 422 -6.67 -26.06 10.62
CA THR A 422 -6.27 -25.49 9.33
C THR A 422 -5.88 -24.03 9.48
N ASP A 423 -5.31 -23.43 8.44
CA ASP A 423 -5.13 -21.99 8.36
C ASP A 423 -6.46 -21.27 8.57
N LEU A 424 -6.43 -20.17 9.32
CA LEU A 424 -7.51 -19.20 9.35
C LEU A 424 -7.23 -18.20 8.23
N LYS A 425 -8.10 -18.13 7.21
CA LYS A 425 -8.02 -17.17 6.09
C LYS A 425 -9.26 -16.28 6.13
N GLU A 426 -9.13 -15.11 6.76
CA GLU A 426 -10.25 -14.24 7.17
C GLU A 426 -11.44 -15.01 7.80
N ALA A 427 -11.10 -16.05 8.56
CA ALA A 427 -12.07 -17.01 9.09
C ALA A 427 -12.97 -16.35 10.12
N VAL A 428 -14.23 -16.75 10.15
CA VAL A 428 -15.21 -16.26 11.11
C VAL A 428 -15.30 -17.25 12.29
N PRO A 429 -15.26 -16.78 13.55
CA PRO A 429 -15.42 -17.65 14.70
C PRO A 429 -16.85 -18.16 14.83
N SER A 430 -17.03 -19.34 15.41
CA SER A 430 -18.34 -19.92 15.70
C SER A 430 -18.99 -19.24 16.92
N ARG A 431 -18.18 -18.86 17.90
CA ARG A 431 -18.63 -18.22 19.15
C ARG A 431 -17.52 -17.41 19.83
N TYR A 432 -17.93 -16.57 20.78
CA TYR A 432 -17.04 -15.88 21.70
C TYR A 432 -17.38 -16.18 23.15
N ARG A 433 -16.37 -16.03 24.01
CA ARG A 433 -16.56 -15.80 25.44
C ARG A 433 -15.86 -14.50 25.84
N VAL A 434 -16.61 -13.56 26.39
CA VAL A 434 -16.06 -12.27 26.83
C VAL A 434 -16.04 -12.24 28.36
N ILE A 435 -14.87 -12.01 28.92
CA ILE A 435 -14.64 -12.01 30.36
C ILE A 435 -14.35 -10.58 30.81
N LEU A 436 -15.12 -10.11 31.79
CA LEU A 436 -14.95 -8.80 32.41
C LEU A 436 -14.00 -8.92 33.61
N ARG A 437 -13.37 -7.80 33.97
CA ARG A 437 -12.43 -7.70 35.11
C ARG A 437 -13.06 -7.98 36.48
N ASP A 438 -14.39 -7.99 36.57
CA ASP A 438 -15.12 -8.39 37.78
C ASP A 438 -15.41 -9.89 37.83
N GLY A 439 -14.96 -10.66 36.83
CA GLY A 439 -15.18 -12.09 36.68
C GLY A 439 -16.49 -12.44 35.95
N THR A 440 -17.29 -11.46 35.52
CA THR A 440 -18.50 -11.72 34.74
C THR A 440 -18.15 -12.29 33.37
N VAL A 441 -18.83 -13.37 32.98
CA VAL A 441 -18.61 -14.06 31.71
C VAL A 441 -19.83 -13.93 30.82
N PHE A 442 -19.63 -13.52 29.57
CA PHE A 442 -20.65 -13.51 28.52
C PHE A 442 -20.31 -14.53 27.45
N ASP A 443 -21.10 -15.59 27.35
CA ASP A 443 -21.04 -16.53 26.21
C ASP A 443 -21.89 -15.99 25.05
N VAL A 444 -21.26 -15.82 23.89
CA VAL A 444 -21.88 -15.28 22.67
C VAL A 444 -21.85 -16.38 21.61
N PRO A 445 -22.95 -17.14 21.43
CA PRO A 445 -23.00 -18.31 20.53
C PRO A 445 -23.19 -17.89 19.06
N THR A 446 -22.58 -16.78 18.67
CA THR A 446 -22.67 -16.19 17.34
C THR A 446 -21.31 -15.71 16.89
N SER A 447 -21.15 -15.59 15.58
CA SER A 447 -19.94 -15.09 14.93
C SER A 447 -19.66 -13.59 15.15
N THR A 448 -20.53 -12.88 15.85
CA THR A 448 -20.48 -11.43 16.06
C THR A 448 -20.88 -11.09 17.49
N ILE A 449 -20.18 -10.13 18.09
CA ILE A 449 -20.55 -9.52 19.38
C ILE A 449 -21.33 -8.24 19.08
N ARG A 450 -22.52 -8.07 19.67
CA ARG A 450 -23.45 -6.98 19.32
C ARG A 450 -23.71 -6.02 20.47
N GLY A 451 -24.13 -4.80 20.14
CA GLY A 451 -24.75 -3.86 21.06
C GLY A 451 -23.81 -3.33 22.15
N GLU A 452 -24.28 -3.32 23.40
CA GLU A 452 -23.56 -2.74 24.54
C GLU A 452 -22.22 -3.45 24.80
N LEU A 453 -22.15 -4.77 24.60
CA LEU A 453 -20.92 -5.53 24.82
C LEU A 453 -19.83 -5.13 23.81
N ALA A 454 -20.20 -4.98 22.53
CA ALA A 454 -19.29 -4.45 21.51
C ALA A 454 -18.85 -3.01 21.82
N ALA A 455 -19.75 -2.18 22.35
CA ALA A 455 -19.43 -0.81 22.77
C ALA A 455 -18.45 -0.77 23.96
N LYS A 456 -18.60 -1.68 24.94
CA LYS A 456 -17.66 -1.84 26.06
C LYS A 456 -16.27 -2.25 25.59
N ILE A 457 -16.19 -3.21 24.65
CA ILE A 457 -14.90 -3.63 24.07
C ILE A 457 -14.25 -2.46 23.32
N ARG A 458 -15.00 -1.75 22.46
CA ARG A 458 -14.49 -0.59 21.71
C ARG A 458 -13.98 0.53 22.61
N ARG A 459 -14.61 0.73 23.77
CA ARG A 459 -14.22 1.74 24.77
C ARG A 459 -13.23 1.20 25.80
N VAL A 460 -12.78 -0.05 25.66
CA VAL A 460 -11.85 -0.73 26.58
C VAL A 460 -12.32 -0.65 28.04
N THR A 461 -13.63 -0.84 28.25
CA THR A 461 -14.27 -0.60 29.55
C THR A 461 -14.54 -1.92 30.27
N PHE A 462 -13.79 -2.18 31.34
CA PHE A 462 -13.93 -3.36 32.21
C PHE A 462 -13.78 -4.74 31.54
N ILE A 463 -13.32 -4.80 30.29
CA ILE A 463 -12.99 -6.08 29.63
C ILE A 463 -11.60 -6.54 30.09
N GLU A 464 -11.50 -7.82 30.44
CA GLU A 464 -10.25 -8.50 30.78
C GLU A 464 -9.75 -9.31 29.58
N SER A 465 -10.58 -10.19 29.06
CA SER A 465 -10.22 -11.05 27.94
C SER A 465 -11.38 -11.40 27.01
N ILE A 466 -11.04 -11.83 25.80
CA ILE A 466 -11.94 -12.33 24.77
C ILE A 466 -11.38 -13.66 24.26
N GLU A 467 -12.15 -14.72 24.42
CA GLU A 467 -11.87 -16.00 23.80
C GLU A 467 -12.70 -16.10 22.51
N ALA A 468 -12.07 -16.38 21.37
CA ALA A 468 -12.74 -16.63 20.10
C ALA A 468 -12.48 -18.07 19.65
N TYR A 469 -13.55 -18.79 19.32
CA TYR A 469 -13.48 -20.21 18.96
C TYR A 469 -13.75 -20.38 17.47
N TYR A 470 -12.84 -21.09 16.80
CA TYR A 470 -12.92 -21.45 15.39
C TYR A 470 -13.07 -22.97 15.30
N GLU A 471 -14.32 -23.40 15.34
CA GLU A 471 -14.74 -24.80 15.27
C GLU A 471 -15.01 -25.24 13.83
#